data_AF-A0AA95E2G8-F1
#
_entry.id   AF-A0AA95E2G8-F1
#
_cell.length_a   1.000
_cell.length_b   1.000
_cell.length_c   1.000
_cell.angle_alpha   90.00
_cell.angle_beta   90.00
_cell.angle_gamma   90.00
#
_symmetry.space_group_name_H-M   'P 1'
#
loop_
_entity.id
_entity.type
_entity.pdbx_description
1 polymer ?
#
loop_
_entity_poly.entity_id
_entity_poly.type
_entity_poly.pdbx_seq_one_letter_code
_entity_poly.pdbx_strand_id
1 'polypeptide(L)'
;MTRLDVLRYIRQSHPEWHWTYTPSMLDGWMIKIKVGDYDFEILLEIVDWEFFELPTVYLKQPSFKNFEKLLPLPHLSIYPKEFNNSLFYNLCYAVTNSLAYDNYDSIGIIEWCYKQTIKVLGEIFINKSFSKQEALREIVPIWNQISNANNIRLASWFEDNPTNMLMQNLKNLSYLNFLEISQENQGFYRFISKDIKDKSFKVFILEPMLISEFNGFPNSFVADSPPYAINLQVFLNWIKSFSTKNYQTLIQKIIDGINATQQSLFLGCLIVNNQTLTFGIEHTALKNHLSSNKKVKSKKTVLESGFKFHDCWVVLTESINLTPNFVYKRNIEKLLSDNLSDKKIVLIGCGAIGGYLGLALAKLGAGAGNGELILIDEDIIKAENIGRHVLGKFYVRHYKSTSLKFEIQAQLSALKVTSYEENIINAKMYKLLEDADLIIDATAKAEVSQRLNEVYFNTSAITSPVIFSWIRGNGECVQSLFVDKQVKSACRCCLNKSGHPIRDQYDALPGFEPVVNFSACSDYTPFSVSASQSASALAIDLVLDWLRGEVGPRYRTRYTERWTGSRIESADYLPHQDCHVCQIRE
;
A
#
# COMPACT_ATOMS: atom_id res chain seq x y z
N MET A 1 21.45 -30.17 -12.99
CA MET A 1 22.85 -30.03 -13.44
C MET A 1 23.74 -29.88 -12.21
N THR A 2 24.96 -30.43 -12.15
CA THR A 2 25.81 -30.24 -10.96
C THR A 2 26.57 -28.91 -11.02
N ARG A 3 27.02 -28.36 -9.88
CA ARG A 3 27.93 -27.20 -9.82
C ARG A 3 29.10 -27.35 -10.79
N LEU A 4 29.71 -28.54 -10.85
CA LEU A 4 30.86 -28.80 -11.73
C LEU A 4 30.50 -28.69 -13.21
N ASP A 5 29.30 -29.09 -13.61
CA ASP A 5 28.85 -28.98 -15.01
C ASP A 5 28.67 -27.51 -15.41
N VAL A 6 28.07 -26.70 -14.51
CA VAL A 6 27.91 -25.26 -14.75
C VAL A 6 29.26 -24.55 -14.80
N LEU A 7 30.18 -24.87 -13.88
CA LEU A 7 31.55 -24.32 -13.90
C LEU A 7 32.30 -24.69 -15.20
N ARG A 8 32.14 -25.93 -15.68
CA ARG A 8 32.72 -26.37 -16.97
C ARG A 8 32.13 -25.59 -18.12
N TYR A 9 30.80 -25.40 -18.12
CA TYR A 9 30.11 -24.60 -19.13
C TYR A 9 30.65 -23.17 -19.18
N ILE A 10 30.68 -22.45 -18.05
CA ILE A 10 31.16 -21.06 -18.01
C ILE A 10 32.59 -20.97 -18.57
N ARG A 11 33.48 -21.89 -18.19
CA ARG A 11 34.87 -21.89 -18.71
C ARG A 11 34.97 -22.15 -20.21
N GLN A 12 34.06 -22.94 -20.78
CA GLN A 12 34.05 -23.27 -22.20
C GLN A 12 33.38 -22.18 -23.05
N SER A 13 32.22 -21.70 -22.61
CA SER A 13 31.40 -20.74 -23.35
C SER A 13 31.82 -19.29 -23.13
N HIS A 14 32.44 -18.99 -21.98
CA HIS A 14 32.88 -17.67 -21.57
C HIS A 14 34.33 -17.69 -21.07
N PRO A 15 35.31 -18.05 -21.92
CA PRO A 15 36.72 -18.10 -21.53
C PRO A 15 37.28 -16.74 -21.06
N GLU A 16 36.62 -15.64 -21.42
CA GLU A 16 36.95 -14.27 -21.01
C GLU A 16 36.44 -13.90 -19.60
N TRP A 17 35.60 -14.73 -18.98
CA TRP A 17 35.12 -14.50 -17.62
C TRP A 17 36.16 -14.97 -16.61
N HIS A 18 36.67 -14.03 -15.81
CA HIS A 18 37.74 -14.31 -14.87
C HIS A 18 37.14 -14.68 -13.51
N TRP A 19 37.26 -15.95 -13.13
CA TRP A 19 36.81 -16.41 -11.81
C TRP A 19 37.55 -15.67 -10.68
N THR A 20 36.83 -15.32 -9.63
CA THR A 20 37.35 -14.64 -8.44
C THR A 20 36.65 -15.12 -7.18
N TYR A 21 37.34 -15.02 -6.05
CA TYR A 21 36.79 -15.38 -4.75
C TYR A 21 36.17 -14.16 -4.09
N THR A 22 34.86 -14.19 -3.83
CA THR A 22 34.13 -13.04 -3.28
C THR A 22 34.08 -13.07 -1.74
N PRO A 23 33.80 -11.93 -1.07
CA PRO A 23 33.71 -11.88 0.39
C PRO A 23 32.64 -12.80 1.00
N SER A 24 31.62 -13.21 0.22
CA SER A 24 30.53 -14.10 0.66
C SER A 24 30.86 -15.60 0.51
N MET A 25 32.04 -15.94 -0.01
CA MET A 25 32.59 -17.32 -0.10
C MET A 25 31.86 -18.32 -1.01
N LEU A 26 31.33 -17.89 -2.17
CA LEU A 26 30.71 -18.80 -3.15
C LEU A 26 31.54 -18.93 -4.44
N ASP A 27 31.09 -18.31 -5.53
CA ASP A 27 31.82 -18.23 -6.79
C ASP A 27 31.42 -16.92 -7.51
N GLY A 28 32.42 -16.15 -7.93
CA GLY A 28 32.21 -14.91 -8.68
C GLY A 28 32.99 -14.87 -9.98
N TRP A 29 32.49 -14.12 -10.96
CA TRP A 29 33.16 -13.87 -12.23
C TRP A 29 33.27 -12.38 -12.50
N MET A 30 34.51 -11.94 -12.75
CA MET A 30 34.80 -10.64 -13.31
C MET A 30 34.61 -10.70 -14.83
N ILE A 31 33.70 -9.87 -15.33
CA ILE A 31 33.27 -9.89 -16.73
C ILE A 31 33.44 -8.50 -17.32
N LYS A 32 34.14 -8.41 -18.46
CA LYS A 32 34.27 -7.18 -19.24
C LYS A 32 33.10 -7.09 -20.22
N ILE A 33 32.38 -5.98 -20.17
CA ILE A 33 31.20 -5.74 -20.98
C ILE A 33 31.41 -4.47 -21.78
N LYS A 34 31.13 -4.51 -23.08
CA LYS A 34 31.07 -3.32 -23.93
C LYS A 34 29.62 -2.98 -24.25
N VAL A 35 29.19 -1.76 -23.92
CA VAL A 35 27.84 -1.27 -24.24
C VAL A 35 27.98 0.10 -24.92
N GLY A 36 27.67 0.15 -26.23
CA GLY A 36 27.96 1.32 -27.05
C GLY A 36 29.46 1.65 -27.04
N ASP A 37 29.79 2.89 -26.69
CA ASP A 37 31.16 3.38 -26.57
C ASP A 37 31.75 3.24 -25.16
N TYR A 38 31.03 2.60 -24.24
CA TYR A 38 31.45 2.43 -22.84
C TYR A 38 31.93 1.01 -22.57
N ASP A 39 33.09 0.91 -21.92
CA ASP A 39 33.61 -0.33 -21.37
C ASP A 39 33.30 -0.40 -19.86
N PHE A 40 32.66 -1.49 -19.45
CA PHE A 40 32.29 -1.79 -18.08
C PHE A 40 32.98 -3.07 -17.61
N GLU A 41 33.21 -3.15 -16.31
CA GLU A 41 33.59 -4.38 -15.63
C GLU A 41 32.53 -4.68 -14.57
N ILE A 42 31.98 -5.90 -14.59
CA ILE A 42 31.03 -6.35 -13.57
C ILE A 42 31.60 -7.54 -12.81
N LEU A 43 31.13 -7.70 -11.58
CA LEU A 43 31.24 -8.92 -10.80
C LEU A 43 29.87 -9.59 -10.75
N LEU A 44 29.74 -10.76 -11.37
CA LEU A 44 28.57 -11.63 -11.23
C LEU A 44 28.88 -12.66 -10.15
N GLU A 45 28.11 -12.63 -9.06
CA GLU A 45 28.28 -13.47 -7.88
C GLU A 45 27.12 -14.46 -7.78
N ILE A 46 27.40 -15.76 -7.79
CA ILE A 46 26.40 -16.79 -7.52
C ILE A 46 26.17 -16.84 -6.00
N VAL A 47 24.92 -16.63 -5.57
CA VAL A 47 24.52 -16.56 -4.14
C VAL A 47 24.15 -17.93 -3.56
N ASP A 48 23.68 -18.83 -4.41
CA ASP A 48 23.49 -20.25 -4.08
C ASP A 48 23.49 -21.06 -5.38
N TRP A 49 23.91 -22.33 -5.30
CA TRP A 49 24.06 -23.18 -6.48
C TRP A 49 22.75 -23.89 -6.87
N GLU A 50 21.73 -23.74 -6.04
CA GLU A 50 20.35 -24.15 -6.23
C GLU A 50 19.50 -23.04 -6.90
N PHE A 51 20.08 -21.85 -7.09
CA PHE A 51 19.46 -20.64 -7.64
C PHE A 51 18.12 -20.28 -6.99
N PHE A 52 17.97 -20.50 -5.69
CA PHE A 52 16.85 -19.92 -4.93
C PHE A 52 16.86 -18.40 -5.02
N GLU A 53 18.05 -17.80 -5.08
CA GLU A 53 18.25 -16.40 -5.40
C GLU A 53 18.98 -16.26 -6.74
N LEU A 54 18.58 -15.27 -7.54
CA LEU A 54 19.30 -14.94 -8.77
C LEU A 54 20.72 -14.44 -8.43
N PRO A 55 21.70 -14.63 -9.31
CA PRO A 55 23.05 -14.12 -9.09
C PRO A 55 23.05 -12.63 -8.77
N THR A 56 23.84 -12.20 -7.80
CA THR A 56 24.02 -10.77 -7.52
C THR A 56 25.00 -10.18 -8.51
N VAL A 57 24.71 -8.99 -9.03
CA VAL A 57 25.61 -8.30 -9.94
C VAL A 57 26.09 -7.00 -9.31
N TYR A 58 27.40 -6.77 -9.40
CA TYR A 58 28.02 -5.51 -9.02
C TYR A 58 28.74 -4.89 -10.21
N LEU A 59 28.55 -3.60 -10.42
CA LEU A 59 29.32 -2.80 -11.35
C LEU A 59 30.61 -2.33 -10.66
N LYS A 60 31.77 -2.76 -11.15
CA LYS A 60 33.04 -2.16 -10.75
C LYS A 60 33.05 -0.70 -11.21
N GLN A 61 33.54 0.20 -10.36
CA GLN A 61 33.61 1.62 -10.65
C GLN A 61 34.16 1.87 -12.06
N PRO A 62 33.34 2.44 -12.97
CA PRO A 62 33.78 2.69 -14.33
C PRO A 62 34.99 3.61 -14.38
N SER A 63 35.89 3.34 -15.31
CA SER A 63 37.17 4.06 -15.46
C SER A 63 37.05 5.41 -16.17
N PHE A 64 35.89 5.73 -16.73
CA PHE A 64 35.68 7.00 -17.42
C PHE A 64 35.59 8.19 -16.44
N LYS A 65 36.06 9.35 -16.89
CA LYS A 65 36.14 10.57 -16.06
C LYS A 65 34.76 10.98 -15.52
N ASN A 66 34.72 11.37 -14.24
CA ASN A 66 33.56 11.92 -13.54
C ASN A 66 32.39 10.94 -13.32
N PHE A 67 32.61 9.61 -13.31
CA PHE A 67 31.55 8.65 -12.97
C PHE A 67 30.82 8.99 -11.65
N GLU A 68 31.57 9.34 -10.60
CA GLU A 68 31.01 9.70 -9.30
C GLU A 68 30.02 10.87 -9.39
N LYS A 69 30.22 11.82 -10.32
CA LYS A 69 29.31 12.96 -10.54
C LYS A 69 27.98 12.57 -11.19
N LEU A 70 27.87 11.35 -11.73
CA LEU A 70 26.62 10.81 -12.27
C LEU A 70 25.74 10.20 -11.17
N LEU A 71 26.33 9.81 -10.03
CA LEU A 71 25.57 9.24 -8.93
C LEU A 71 24.76 10.33 -8.22
N PRO A 72 23.55 10.01 -7.73
CA PRO A 72 22.90 8.69 -7.78
C PRO A 72 22.20 8.40 -9.12
N LEU A 73 22.27 7.14 -9.55
CA LEU A 73 21.59 6.62 -10.76
C LEU A 73 20.53 5.58 -10.36
N PRO A 74 19.45 5.41 -11.16
CA PRO A 74 18.52 4.32 -10.96
C PRO A 74 19.23 2.96 -11.11
N HIS A 75 18.70 1.93 -10.47
CA HIS A 75 19.22 0.56 -10.39
C HIS A 75 20.61 0.38 -9.80
N LEU A 76 21.32 1.45 -9.44
CA LEU A 76 22.69 1.37 -8.94
C LEU A 76 22.75 1.82 -7.48
N SER A 77 23.44 1.07 -6.63
CA SER A 77 23.65 1.50 -5.25
C SER A 77 24.47 2.78 -5.21
N ILE A 78 24.22 3.63 -4.20
CA ILE A 78 25.07 4.80 -3.93
C ILE A 78 26.36 4.38 -3.23
N TYR A 79 26.28 3.31 -2.45
CA TYR A 79 27.40 2.77 -1.71
C TYR A 79 28.12 1.68 -2.48
N PRO A 80 29.42 1.86 -2.79
CA PRO A 80 30.23 0.77 -3.25
C PRO A 80 30.65 -0.12 -2.09
N LYS A 81 30.79 -1.42 -2.37
CA LYS A 81 31.58 -2.34 -1.56
C LYS A 81 33.02 -2.28 -2.05
N GLU A 82 33.98 -2.22 -1.14
CA GLU A 82 35.40 -2.34 -1.49
C GLU A 82 35.79 -3.81 -1.55
N PHE A 83 36.40 -4.22 -2.67
CA PHE A 83 36.89 -5.57 -2.89
C PHE A 83 38.12 -5.52 -3.81
N ASN A 84 39.22 -6.17 -3.43
CA ASN A 84 40.49 -6.17 -4.17
C ASN A 84 40.94 -4.75 -4.60
N ASN A 85 40.93 -3.79 -3.67
CA ASN A 85 41.27 -2.38 -3.90
C ASN A 85 40.47 -1.73 -5.03
N SER A 86 39.27 -2.23 -5.31
CA SER A 86 38.33 -1.69 -6.31
C SER A 86 36.96 -1.48 -5.67
N LEU A 87 36.24 -0.48 -6.14
CA LEU A 87 34.90 -0.14 -5.67
C LEU A 87 33.84 -0.80 -6.55
N PHE A 88 32.84 -1.43 -5.93
CA PHE A 88 31.79 -2.19 -6.60
C PHE A 88 30.39 -1.76 -6.15
N TYR A 89 29.59 -1.23 -7.08
CA TYR A 89 28.23 -0.78 -6.83
C TYR A 89 27.24 -1.90 -7.16
N ASN A 90 26.31 -2.21 -6.27
CA ASN A 90 25.28 -3.21 -6.55
C ASN A 90 24.38 -2.73 -7.69
N LEU A 91 24.13 -3.59 -8.67
CA LEU A 91 23.30 -3.31 -9.83
C LEU A 91 22.02 -4.17 -9.77
N CYS A 92 20.87 -3.52 -9.63
CA CYS A 92 19.57 -4.12 -9.79
C CYS A 92 19.30 -4.34 -11.29
N TYR A 93 19.52 -5.54 -11.79
CA TYR A 93 19.27 -5.87 -13.20
C TYR A 93 17.91 -6.55 -13.42
N ALA A 94 17.19 -6.89 -12.34
CA ALA A 94 15.96 -7.66 -12.38
C ALA A 94 15.06 -7.37 -11.17
N VAL A 95 13.74 -7.37 -11.40
CA VAL A 95 12.75 -7.40 -10.33
C VAL A 95 12.46 -8.86 -10.00
N THR A 96 13.29 -9.43 -9.13
CA THR A 96 13.41 -10.87 -8.85
C THR A 96 12.07 -11.55 -8.52
N ASN A 97 11.19 -10.88 -7.77
CA ASN A 97 9.88 -11.44 -7.37
C ASN A 97 8.87 -11.66 -8.51
N SER A 98 9.13 -11.15 -9.71
CA SER A 98 8.21 -11.23 -10.85
C SER A 98 8.60 -12.28 -11.89
N LEU A 99 9.78 -12.88 -11.76
CA LEU A 99 10.33 -13.80 -12.73
C LEU A 99 10.19 -15.24 -12.22
N ALA A 100 9.46 -16.07 -12.96
CA ALA A 100 9.51 -17.51 -12.78
C ALA A 100 10.60 -18.08 -13.70
N TYR A 101 11.60 -18.73 -13.12
CA TYR A 101 12.67 -19.42 -13.85
C TYR A 101 12.75 -20.87 -13.37
N ASP A 102 13.25 -21.75 -14.24
CA ASP A 102 13.51 -23.14 -13.86
C ASP A 102 14.87 -23.23 -13.16
N ASN A 103 14.88 -23.41 -11.84
CA ASN A 103 16.10 -23.53 -11.05
C ASN A 103 17.01 -24.70 -11.50
N TYR A 104 16.48 -25.66 -12.25
CA TYR A 104 17.28 -26.75 -12.84
C TYR A 104 18.05 -26.33 -14.10
N ASP A 105 17.68 -25.21 -14.72
CA ASP A 105 18.38 -24.58 -15.85
C ASP A 105 19.36 -23.49 -15.37
N SER A 106 20.34 -23.90 -14.58
CA SER A 106 21.37 -23.00 -14.04
C SER A 106 22.14 -22.25 -15.12
N ILE A 107 22.36 -22.87 -16.29
CA ILE A 107 23.04 -22.22 -17.42
C ILE A 107 22.17 -21.11 -18.00
N GLY A 108 20.89 -21.39 -18.27
CA GLY A 108 19.94 -20.40 -18.76
C GLY A 108 19.80 -19.21 -17.82
N ILE A 109 19.78 -19.44 -16.49
CA ILE A 109 19.74 -18.38 -15.48
C ILE A 109 20.96 -17.46 -15.57
N ILE A 110 22.17 -18.02 -15.61
CA ILE A 110 23.42 -17.24 -15.68
C ILE A 110 23.48 -16.44 -16.99
N GLU A 111 23.14 -17.06 -18.12
CA GLU A 111 23.10 -16.37 -19.40
C GLU A 111 22.07 -15.24 -19.44
N TRP A 112 20.88 -15.49 -18.89
CA TRP A 112 19.82 -14.51 -18.81
C TRP A 112 20.24 -13.33 -17.92
N CYS A 113 20.81 -13.61 -16.75
CA CYS A 113 21.35 -12.61 -15.83
C CYS A 113 22.40 -11.71 -16.53
N TYR A 114 23.34 -12.33 -17.25
CA TYR A 114 24.34 -11.62 -18.04
C TYR A 114 23.70 -10.74 -19.13
N LYS A 115 22.77 -11.28 -19.92
CA LYS A 115 22.07 -10.54 -20.99
C LYS A 115 21.24 -9.38 -20.44
N GLN A 116 20.53 -9.57 -19.33
CA GLN A 116 19.78 -8.50 -18.67
C GLN A 116 20.68 -7.43 -18.10
N THR A 117 21.83 -7.81 -17.52
CA THR A 117 22.82 -6.85 -17.03
C THR A 117 23.30 -5.92 -18.14
N ILE A 118 23.66 -6.48 -19.32
CA ILE A 118 24.05 -5.68 -20.50
C ILE A 118 22.93 -4.71 -20.89
N LYS A 119 21.70 -5.20 -20.95
CA LYS A 119 20.53 -4.40 -21.32
C LYS A 119 20.33 -3.23 -20.36
N VAL A 120 20.32 -3.50 -19.05
CA VAL A 120 20.10 -2.48 -18.00
C VAL A 120 21.21 -1.44 -18.00
N LEU A 121 22.48 -1.84 -18.16
CA LEU A 121 23.58 -0.90 -18.34
C LEU A 121 23.38 0.01 -19.57
N GLY A 122 22.94 -0.56 -20.70
CA GLY A 122 22.61 0.23 -21.89
C GLY A 122 21.47 1.21 -21.67
N GLU A 123 20.41 0.75 -21.01
CA GLU A 123 19.23 1.56 -20.67
C GLU A 123 19.56 2.74 -19.74
N ILE A 124 20.41 2.54 -18.74
CA ILE A 124 20.74 3.58 -17.74
C ILE A 124 21.78 4.57 -18.27
N PHE A 125 22.83 4.10 -18.94
CA PHE A 125 23.97 4.94 -19.34
C PHE A 125 23.83 5.54 -20.75
N ILE A 126 23.14 4.87 -21.68
CA ILE A 126 23.00 5.33 -23.07
C ILE A 126 21.64 6.00 -23.28
N ASN A 127 20.56 5.38 -22.82
CA ASN A 127 19.21 5.91 -23.01
C ASN A 127 18.82 6.91 -21.91
N LYS A 128 19.25 8.16 -22.08
CA LYS A 128 18.96 9.26 -21.13
C LYS A 128 17.47 9.44 -20.84
N SER A 129 16.58 9.22 -21.80
CA SER A 129 15.14 9.36 -21.57
C SER A 129 14.61 8.27 -20.64
N PHE A 130 15.02 7.02 -20.88
CA PHE A 130 14.63 5.90 -20.03
C PHE A 130 15.23 6.03 -18.62
N SER A 131 16.51 6.37 -18.52
CA SER A 131 17.20 6.62 -17.25
C SER A 131 16.47 7.67 -16.38
N LYS A 132 15.98 8.76 -16.98
CA LYS A 132 15.17 9.77 -16.29
C LYS A 132 13.81 9.23 -15.79
N GLN A 133 13.14 8.40 -16.59
CA GLN A 133 11.88 7.77 -16.20
C GLN A 133 12.10 6.78 -15.05
N GLU A 134 13.15 5.98 -15.10
CA GLU A 134 13.49 5.05 -14.02
C GLU A 134 13.93 5.79 -12.75
N ALA A 135 14.66 6.91 -12.85
CA ALA A 135 14.97 7.74 -11.69
C ALA A 135 13.72 8.29 -10.99
N LEU A 136 12.64 8.56 -11.74
CA LEU A 136 11.34 8.95 -11.19
C LEU A 136 10.61 7.76 -10.56
N ARG A 137 10.67 6.59 -11.20
CA ARG A 137 10.09 5.35 -10.67
C ARG A 137 10.77 4.90 -9.38
N GLU A 138 12.08 5.10 -9.28
CA GLU A 138 12.91 4.78 -8.12
C GLU A 138 13.15 5.97 -7.19
N ILE A 139 12.34 7.02 -7.29
CA ILE A 139 12.55 8.25 -6.52
C ILE A 139 12.60 7.99 -5.01
N VAL A 140 11.78 7.07 -4.48
CA VAL A 140 11.78 6.69 -3.06
C VAL A 140 12.98 5.79 -2.69
N PRO A 141 13.27 4.68 -3.41
CA PRO A 141 14.50 3.92 -3.18
C PRO A 141 15.77 4.78 -3.18
N ILE A 142 15.94 5.66 -4.16
CA ILE A 142 17.11 6.54 -4.25
C ILE A 142 17.12 7.54 -3.09
N TRP A 143 15.97 8.15 -2.75
CA TRP A 143 15.84 9.04 -1.60
C TRP A 143 16.29 8.39 -0.29
N ASN A 144 15.85 7.15 -0.04
CA ASN A 144 16.22 6.39 1.15
C ASN A 144 17.70 6.03 1.16
N GLN A 145 18.28 5.67 0.01
CA GLN A 145 19.73 5.44 -0.09
C GLN A 145 20.53 6.71 0.24
N ILE A 146 20.13 7.88 -0.26
CA ILE A 146 20.78 9.17 0.07
C ILE A 146 20.61 9.50 1.56
N SER A 147 19.40 9.32 2.10
CA SER A 147 19.08 9.55 3.51
C SER A 147 19.99 8.73 4.42
N ASN A 148 20.00 7.40 4.22
CA ASN A 148 20.88 6.50 4.95
C ASN A 148 22.34 6.90 4.78
N ALA A 149 22.70 7.36 3.57
CA ALA A 149 24.08 7.66 3.29
C ALA A 149 24.64 8.82 4.10
N ASN A 150 23.90 9.92 4.07
CA ASN A 150 24.23 11.12 4.79
C ASN A 150 24.12 10.89 6.31
N ASN A 151 23.12 10.14 6.76
CA ASN A 151 22.90 9.87 8.19
C ASN A 151 24.05 9.07 8.83
N ILE A 152 24.63 8.10 8.12
CA ILE A 152 25.80 7.35 8.61
C ILE A 152 26.99 8.30 8.81
N ARG A 153 27.32 9.12 7.80
CA ARG A 153 28.44 10.08 7.85
C ARG A 153 28.22 11.15 8.93
N LEU A 154 27.00 11.67 9.03
CA LEU A 154 26.60 12.62 10.06
C LEU A 154 26.71 12.01 11.46
N ALA A 155 26.37 10.72 11.63
CA ALA A 155 26.51 10.03 12.92
C ALA A 155 27.96 9.87 13.35
N SER A 156 28.89 9.56 12.43
CA SER A 156 30.32 9.53 12.74
C SER A 156 30.86 10.91 13.09
N TRP A 157 30.53 11.93 12.30
CA TRP A 157 30.94 13.32 12.58
C TRP A 157 30.38 13.84 13.93
N PHE A 158 29.13 13.45 14.21
CA PHE A 158 28.51 13.19 15.53
C PHE A 158 29.44 13.15 16.74
N GLU A 159 30.15 12.02 16.77
CA GLU A 159 30.93 11.54 17.89
C GLU A 159 32.19 12.38 18.09
N ASP A 160 32.72 12.91 17.00
CA ASP A 160 33.93 13.75 17.01
C ASP A 160 33.67 15.19 17.49
N ASN A 161 32.44 15.72 17.41
CA ASN A 161 32.13 17.14 17.65
C ASN A 161 30.87 17.45 18.49
N PRO A 162 30.60 16.74 19.60
CA PRO A 162 29.27 16.67 20.24
C PRO A 162 28.70 18.02 20.75
N THR A 163 29.55 19.04 20.94
CA THR A 163 29.15 20.38 21.42
C THR A 163 28.73 21.34 20.30
N ASN A 164 28.90 20.97 19.03
CA ASN A 164 28.53 21.81 17.90
C ASN A 164 27.00 21.88 17.73
N MET A 165 26.42 23.08 17.89
CA MET A 165 24.97 23.31 17.82
C MET A 165 24.35 22.96 16.47
N LEU A 166 25.03 23.28 15.35
CA LEU A 166 24.57 22.90 14.01
C LEU A 166 24.50 21.37 13.92
N MET A 167 25.51 20.68 14.44
CA MET A 167 25.56 19.23 14.40
C MET A 167 24.49 18.59 15.29
N GLN A 168 24.24 19.11 16.49
CA GLN A 168 23.12 18.68 17.34
C GLN A 168 21.77 18.83 16.61
N ASN A 169 21.57 19.96 15.94
CA ASN A 169 20.36 20.20 15.15
C ASN A 169 20.19 19.21 13.99
N LEU A 170 21.24 18.99 13.21
CA LEU A 170 21.22 18.01 12.11
C LEU A 170 21.02 16.59 12.63
N LYS A 171 21.68 16.25 13.74
CA LYS A 171 21.52 14.95 14.38
C LYS A 171 20.08 14.75 14.87
N ASN A 172 19.46 15.75 15.48
CA ASN A 172 18.05 15.73 15.88
C ASN A 172 17.10 15.49 14.70
N LEU A 173 17.38 16.11 13.54
CA LEU A 173 16.62 15.85 12.32
C LEU A 173 16.88 14.43 11.77
N SER A 174 18.11 13.93 11.86
CA SER A 174 18.47 12.59 11.39
C SER A 174 17.87 11.47 12.24
N TYR A 175 17.67 11.70 13.55
CA TYR A 175 17.00 10.74 14.44
C TYR A 175 15.54 10.51 14.05
N LEU A 176 14.97 11.36 13.18
CA LEU A 176 13.70 11.09 12.53
C LEU A 176 13.92 10.07 11.41
N ASN A 177 14.33 8.87 11.79
CA ASN A 177 14.73 7.81 10.87
C ASN A 177 13.61 7.49 9.87
N PHE A 178 12.35 7.57 10.31
CA PHE A 178 11.19 7.55 9.41
C PHE A 178 10.06 8.44 9.92
N LEU A 179 9.28 8.98 8.99
CA LEU A 179 8.01 9.66 9.26
C LEU A 179 6.85 8.78 8.77
N GLU A 180 5.96 8.41 9.68
CA GLU A 180 4.73 7.70 9.38
C GLU A 180 3.65 8.69 8.94
N ILE A 181 2.99 8.39 7.83
CA ILE A 181 2.01 9.28 7.22
C ILE A 181 0.68 8.55 7.15
N SER A 182 -0.25 8.89 8.03
CA SER A 182 -1.42 8.04 8.31
C SER A 182 -2.78 8.63 7.95
N GLN A 183 -2.89 9.91 7.62
CA GLN A 183 -4.15 10.56 7.23
C GLN A 183 -3.92 11.60 6.14
N GLU A 184 -4.92 11.86 5.29
CA GLU A 184 -4.95 12.94 4.30
C GLU A 184 -6.23 13.77 4.51
N ASN A 185 -6.17 14.84 5.28
CA ASN A 185 -7.29 15.74 5.53
C ASN A 185 -7.20 16.92 4.56
N GLN A 186 -8.10 17.03 3.58
CA GLN A 186 -8.11 18.15 2.61
C GLN A 186 -6.78 18.29 1.83
N GLY A 187 -6.13 17.17 1.50
CA GLY A 187 -4.79 17.14 0.89
C GLY A 187 -3.64 17.40 1.88
N PHE A 188 -3.93 17.57 3.17
CA PHE A 188 -2.92 17.66 4.23
C PHE A 188 -2.68 16.30 4.88
N TYR A 189 -1.47 15.81 4.74
CA TYR A 189 -0.96 14.60 5.35
C TYR A 189 -0.69 14.77 6.87
N ARG A 190 -1.07 13.78 7.68
CA ARG A 190 -0.70 13.73 9.11
C ARG A 190 0.57 12.94 9.30
N PHE A 191 1.59 13.57 9.89
CA PHE A 191 2.89 12.97 10.20
C PHE A 191 2.94 12.56 11.66
N ILE A 192 3.40 11.33 11.90
CA ILE A 192 3.70 10.80 13.22
C ILE A 192 5.11 10.23 13.13
N SER A 193 6.00 10.65 14.01
CA SER A 193 7.26 9.93 14.22
C SER A 193 7.11 9.09 15.48
N LYS A 194 7.54 7.82 15.44
CA LYS A 194 7.52 6.96 16.62
C LYS A 194 8.47 7.45 17.72
N ASP A 195 9.47 8.27 17.35
CA ASP A 195 10.52 8.74 18.25
C ASP A 195 10.37 10.22 18.68
N ILE A 196 9.41 10.96 18.10
CA ILE A 196 9.11 12.33 18.53
C ILE A 196 8.18 12.28 19.75
N LYS A 197 8.77 12.33 20.96
CA LYS A 197 8.05 12.78 22.17
C LYS A 197 7.92 14.30 22.25
N ASP A 198 8.59 15.04 21.35
CA ASP A 198 8.80 16.49 21.48
C ASP A 198 7.94 17.34 20.52
N LYS A 199 7.25 18.35 21.05
CA LYS A 199 6.35 19.25 20.30
C LYS A 199 7.10 20.33 19.50
N SER A 200 8.40 20.15 19.25
CA SER A 200 9.33 21.23 18.88
C SER A 200 9.52 21.45 17.37
N PHE A 201 8.93 20.63 16.50
CA PHE A 201 9.05 20.79 15.04
C PHE A 201 7.77 21.35 14.40
N LYS A 202 7.91 22.40 13.58
CA LYS A 202 6.84 22.81 12.66
C LYS A 202 6.89 21.93 11.41
N VAL A 203 5.74 21.38 11.03
CA VAL A 203 5.61 20.52 9.85
C VAL A 203 4.89 21.27 8.74
N PHE A 204 5.35 21.09 7.51
CA PHE A 204 4.66 21.59 6.33
C PHE A 204 4.67 20.58 5.18
N ILE A 205 3.68 20.71 4.31
CA ILE A 205 3.46 19.83 3.18
C ILE A 205 3.42 20.69 1.93
N LEU A 206 4.20 20.31 0.93
CA LEU A 206 4.17 20.95 -0.37
C LEU A 206 3.04 20.35 -1.20
N GLU A 207 2.54 21.11 -2.16
CA GLU A 207 1.43 20.63 -2.97
C GLU A 207 1.85 19.40 -3.78
N PRO A 208 0.96 18.39 -3.93
CA PRO A 208 1.22 17.25 -4.80
C PRO A 208 1.52 17.67 -6.22
N MET A 209 2.45 16.98 -6.86
CA MET A 209 2.82 17.24 -8.24
C MET A 209 2.85 15.97 -9.08
N LEU A 210 2.32 16.09 -10.28
CA LEU A 210 2.45 15.08 -11.33
C LEU A 210 3.49 15.58 -12.33
N ILE A 211 4.60 14.87 -12.45
CA ILE A 211 5.68 15.20 -13.38
C ILE A 211 5.91 14.05 -14.35
N SER A 212 6.14 14.39 -15.61
CA SER A 212 6.50 13.44 -16.68
C SER A 212 8.00 13.37 -16.93
N GLU A 213 8.73 14.41 -16.54
CA GLU A 213 10.19 14.50 -16.69
C GLU A 213 10.85 14.73 -15.33
N PHE A 214 11.91 13.97 -15.07
CA PHE A 214 12.69 14.07 -13.84
C PHE A 214 14.18 13.94 -14.19
N ASN A 215 14.99 14.93 -13.81
CA ASN A 215 16.42 14.95 -14.15
C ASN A 215 17.30 14.18 -13.16
N GLY A 216 16.70 13.37 -12.27
CA GLY A 216 17.42 12.68 -11.21
C GLY A 216 17.76 13.58 -10.03
N PHE A 217 18.65 13.09 -9.17
CA PHE A 217 19.15 13.83 -8.02
C PHE A 217 20.55 14.38 -8.33
N PRO A 218 20.88 15.60 -7.89
CA PRO A 218 22.23 16.13 -8.02
C PRO A 218 23.20 15.30 -7.18
N ASN A 219 24.43 15.09 -7.67
CA ASN A 219 25.47 14.40 -6.91
C ASN A 219 25.74 15.02 -5.52
N SER A 220 25.60 16.34 -5.41
CA SER A 220 25.70 17.08 -4.15
C SER A 220 24.62 16.73 -3.10
N PHE A 221 23.65 15.87 -3.43
CA PHE A 221 22.76 15.30 -2.42
C PHE A 221 23.45 14.23 -1.58
N VAL A 222 24.47 13.54 -2.13
CA VAL A 222 25.32 12.61 -1.40
C VAL A 222 26.47 13.42 -0.80
N ALA A 223 26.31 13.89 0.43
CA ALA A 223 27.23 14.83 1.04
C ALA A 223 28.53 14.10 1.47
N ASP A 224 29.65 14.46 0.85
CA ASP A 224 30.98 13.86 1.05
C ASP A 224 31.90 14.70 1.95
N SER A 225 31.47 15.90 2.32
CA SER A 225 32.16 16.78 3.26
C SER A 225 31.26 17.20 4.43
N PRO A 226 31.84 17.57 5.59
CA PRO A 226 31.07 18.20 6.68
C PRO A 226 30.23 19.38 6.17
N PRO A 227 28.99 19.55 6.66
CA PRO A 227 28.38 18.84 7.78
C PRO A 227 27.63 17.54 7.40
N TYR A 228 27.94 16.94 6.23
CA TYR A 228 27.29 15.72 5.73
C TYR A 228 25.76 15.84 5.60
N ALA A 229 25.30 17.04 5.27
CA ALA A 229 23.90 17.35 4.99
C ALA A 229 23.78 18.09 3.65
N ILE A 230 22.60 18.05 3.05
CA ILE A 230 22.37 18.67 1.74
C ILE A 230 22.25 20.18 1.92
N ASN A 231 22.98 20.96 1.12
CA ASN A 231 22.84 22.41 1.16
C ASN A 231 21.42 22.84 0.72
N LEU A 232 20.75 23.67 1.52
CA LEU A 232 19.37 24.08 1.23
C LEU A 232 19.25 24.81 -0.11
N GLN A 233 20.26 25.58 -0.54
CA GLN A 233 20.25 26.23 -1.86
C GLN A 233 20.23 25.20 -3.00
N VAL A 234 20.99 24.12 -2.87
CA VAL A 234 21.02 23.00 -3.83
C VAL A 234 19.67 22.29 -3.85
N PHE A 235 19.12 21.98 -2.69
CA PHE A 235 17.80 21.34 -2.56
C PHE A 235 16.68 22.20 -3.19
N LEU A 236 16.70 23.51 -2.93
CA LEU A 236 15.76 24.47 -3.52
C LEU A 236 15.89 24.55 -5.05
N ASN A 237 17.11 24.56 -5.57
CA ASN A 237 17.35 24.56 -7.02
C ASN A 237 16.88 23.25 -7.67
N TRP A 238 17.05 22.11 -6.98
CA TRP A 238 16.53 20.83 -7.42
C TRP A 238 15.00 20.86 -7.53
N ILE A 239 14.27 21.29 -6.49
CA ILE A 239 12.79 21.45 -6.55
C ILE A 239 12.39 22.39 -7.69
N LYS A 240 13.08 23.53 -7.83
CA LYS A 240 12.80 24.52 -8.88
C LYS A 240 12.90 23.93 -10.28
N SER A 241 13.77 22.94 -10.49
CA SER A 241 13.97 22.31 -11.80
C SER A 241 12.74 21.57 -12.34
N PHE A 242 11.79 21.17 -11.47
CA PHE A 242 10.55 20.50 -11.86
C PHE A 242 9.28 21.13 -11.26
N SER A 243 9.39 22.07 -10.31
CA SER A 243 8.27 22.94 -9.89
C SER A 243 8.72 24.25 -9.27
N THR A 244 8.54 25.32 -10.04
CA THR A 244 8.71 26.69 -9.54
C THR A 244 7.70 27.02 -8.44
N LYS A 245 6.48 26.47 -8.49
CA LYS A 245 5.44 26.68 -7.47
C LYS A 245 5.88 26.13 -6.11
N ASN A 246 6.28 24.86 -6.04
CA ASN A 246 6.71 24.24 -4.78
C ASN A 246 8.02 24.84 -4.25
N TYR A 247 8.96 25.21 -5.13
CA TYR A 247 10.14 26.00 -4.74
C TYR A 247 9.73 27.31 -4.04
N GLN A 248 8.80 28.04 -4.64
CA GLN A 248 8.29 29.31 -4.11
C GLN A 248 7.52 29.14 -2.80
N THR A 249 6.71 28.08 -2.69
CA THR A 249 5.91 27.74 -1.51
C THR A 249 6.80 27.29 -0.36
N LEU A 250 7.84 26.50 -0.61
CA LEU A 250 8.76 26.04 0.42
C LEU A 250 9.46 27.21 1.12
N ILE A 251 10.01 28.15 0.36
CA ILE A 251 10.64 29.36 0.90
C ILE A 251 9.64 30.16 1.74
N GLN A 252 8.42 30.33 1.24
CA GLN A 252 7.36 31.05 1.94
C GLN A 252 7.01 30.36 3.29
N LYS A 253 6.82 29.04 3.27
CA LYS A 253 6.50 28.26 4.48
C LYS A 253 7.62 28.27 5.52
N ILE A 254 8.89 28.28 5.10
CA ILE A 254 10.03 28.43 6.02
C ILE A 254 9.99 29.82 6.67
N ILE A 255 9.79 30.89 5.91
CA ILE A 255 9.78 32.26 6.44
C ILE A 255 8.58 32.49 7.38
N ASP A 256 7.38 32.12 6.95
CA ASP A 256 6.17 32.19 7.79
C ASP A 256 6.28 31.28 9.02
N GLY A 257 6.96 30.14 8.84
CA GLY A 257 7.46 29.26 9.88
C GLY A 257 8.19 30.01 10.97
N ILE A 258 9.33 30.59 10.60
CA ILE A 258 10.24 31.29 11.51
C ILE A 258 9.52 32.46 12.19
N ASN A 259 8.81 33.27 11.42
CA ASN A 259 8.08 34.43 11.93
C ASN A 259 7.07 34.04 13.01
N ALA A 260 6.38 32.91 12.84
CA ALA A 260 5.35 32.45 13.78
C ALA A 260 5.90 31.74 15.02
N THR A 261 6.96 30.94 14.89
CA THR A 261 7.40 30.04 15.98
C THR A 261 8.78 30.32 16.55
N GLN A 262 9.62 31.10 15.84
CA GLN A 262 11.03 31.32 16.20
C GLN A 262 11.86 30.03 16.33
N GLN A 263 11.38 28.91 15.78
CA GLN A 263 12.11 27.65 15.74
C GLN A 263 13.16 27.67 14.62
N SER A 264 14.17 26.80 14.74
CA SER A 264 15.26 26.67 13.77
C SER A 264 15.17 25.41 12.90
N LEU A 265 14.28 24.48 13.26
CA LEU A 265 14.17 23.15 12.67
C LEU A 265 12.74 22.91 12.22
N PHE A 266 12.55 22.58 10.94
CA PHE A 266 11.24 22.23 10.39
C PHE A 266 11.27 20.90 9.67
N LEU A 267 10.10 20.27 9.57
CA LEU A 267 9.88 19.07 8.77
C LEU A 267 9.05 19.41 7.54
N GLY A 268 9.47 18.87 6.42
CA GLY A 268 8.82 19.04 5.13
C GLY A 268 8.43 17.71 4.52
N CYS A 269 7.40 17.76 3.70
CA CYS A 269 6.97 16.67 2.85
C CYS A 269 6.77 17.18 1.43
N LEU A 270 7.38 16.50 0.47
CA LEU A 270 7.20 16.68 -0.96
C LEU A 270 6.49 15.44 -1.51
N ILE A 271 5.47 15.64 -2.35
CA ILE A 271 4.71 14.54 -2.95
C ILE A 271 4.86 14.61 -4.45
N VAL A 272 5.52 13.61 -5.04
CA VAL A 272 5.84 13.52 -6.46
C VAL A 272 5.24 12.24 -7.01
N ASN A 273 4.31 12.32 -7.97
CA ASN A 273 3.64 11.16 -8.56
C ASN A 273 3.09 10.17 -7.51
N ASN A 274 2.41 10.71 -6.49
CA ASN A 274 1.88 9.98 -5.32
C ASN A 274 2.94 9.30 -4.44
N GLN A 275 4.22 9.53 -4.69
CA GLN A 275 5.32 9.13 -3.82
C GLN A 275 5.63 10.23 -2.82
N THR A 276 5.86 9.83 -1.57
CA THR A 276 6.13 10.77 -0.50
C THR A 276 7.60 10.82 -0.17
N LEU A 277 8.15 12.04 -0.14
CA LEU A 277 9.54 12.34 0.15
C LEU A 277 9.61 13.30 1.34
N THR A 278 10.13 12.82 2.46
CA THR A 278 10.18 13.57 3.72
C THR A 278 11.58 14.04 4.05
N PHE A 279 11.68 15.21 4.67
CA PHE A 279 12.96 15.84 4.99
C PHE A 279 12.85 16.78 6.19
N GLY A 280 13.97 16.98 6.87
CA GLY A 280 14.19 18.02 7.86
C GLY A 280 14.98 19.20 7.28
N ILE A 281 14.69 20.42 7.73
CA ILE A 281 15.44 21.62 7.39
C ILE A 281 16.03 22.23 8.66
N GLU A 282 17.34 22.45 8.66
CA GLU A 282 18.07 23.29 9.60
C GLU A 282 18.28 24.67 8.97
N HIS A 283 17.74 25.71 9.60
CA HIS A 283 17.75 27.07 9.05
C HIS A 283 18.06 28.15 10.12
N THR A 284 18.92 27.84 11.09
CA THR A 284 19.33 28.79 12.13
C THR A 284 19.95 30.05 11.54
N ALA A 285 20.76 29.94 10.48
CA ALA A 285 21.36 31.11 9.82
C ALA A 285 20.29 32.08 9.27
N LEU A 286 19.26 31.55 8.59
CA LEU A 286 18.15 32.36 8.11
C LEU A 286 17.36 32.99 9.26
N LYS A 287 17.07 32.23 10.31
CA LYS A 287 16.40 32.77 11.50
C LYS A 287 17.17 33.94 12.09
N ASN A 288 18.49 33.82 12.26
CA ASN A 288 19.33 34.89 12.80
C ASN A 288 19.36 36.12 11.88
N HIS A 289 19.38 35.91 10.56
CA HIS A 289 19.26 37.00 9.57
C HIS A 289 17.92 37.75 9.68
N LEU A 290 16.79 37.04 9.83
CA LEU A 290 15.47 37.65 10.02
C LEU A 290 15.35 38.40 11.35
N SER A 291 15.90 37.84 12.43
CA SER A 291 15.90 38.45 13.76
C SER A 291 16.74 39.74 13.82
N SER A 292 17.87 39.77 13.11
CA SER A 292 18.77 40.94 13.07
C SER A 292 18.25 42.07 12.18
N ASN A 293 17.39 41.79 11.19
CA ASN A 293 16.87 42.79 10.27
C ASN A 293 15.34 42.88 10.31
N LYS A 294 14.80 43.73 11.20
CA LYS A 294 13.35 43.90 11.43
C LYS A 294 12.54 44.27 10.17
N LYS A 295 13.18 44.78 9.10
CA LYS A 295 12.55 45.13 7.82
C LYS A 295 12.39 43.93 6.87
N VAL A 296 13.12 42.84 7.09
CA VAL A 296 13.10 41.63 6.25
C VAL A 296 12.23 40.59 6.94
N LYS A 297 10.93 40.60 6.64
CA LYS A 297 9.96 39.62 7.19
C LYS A 297 9.21 38.82 6.12
N SER A 298 9.34 39.21 4.85
CA SER A 298 8.63 38.58 3.74
C SER A 298 9.62 37.86 2.82
N LYS A 299 9.11 36.87 2.08
CA LYS A 299 9.86 36.20 1.02
C LYS A 299 10.48 37.17 0.02
N LYS A 300 9.71 38.18 -0.42
CA LYS A 300 10.19 39.20 -1.34
C LYS A 300 11.42 39.91 -0.77
N THR A 301 11.33 40.39 0.46
CA THR A 301 12.44 41.08 1.13
C THR A 301 13.65 40.19 1.42
N VAL A 302 13.48 38.88 1.64
CA VAL A 302 14.59 37.94 1.84
C VAL A 302 15.35 37.67 0.53
N LEU A 303 14.60 37.48 -0.56
CA LEU A 303 15.23 37.28 -1.87
C LEU A 303 15.93 38.57 -2.36
N GLU A 304 15.36 39.74 -2.03
CA GLU A 304 15.93 41.06 -2.34
C GLU A 304 17.11 41.44 -1.43
N SER A 305 17.19 40.91 -0.19
CA SER A 305 18.32 41.19 0.72
C SER A 305 19.64 40.53 0.30
N GLY A 306 19.60 39.69 -0.75
CA GLY A 306 20.77 38.94 -1.22
C GLY A 306 21.11 37.74 -0.33
N PHE A 307 20.28 37.39 0.66
CA PHE A 307 20.50 36.22 1.50
C PHE A 307 20.59 34.96 0.63
N LYS A 308 21.65 34.20 0.84
CA LYS A 308 21.86 32.91 0.17
C LYS A 308 21.64 31.80 1.17
N PHE A 309 20.91 30.77 0.78
CA PHE A 309 20.63 29.61 1.63
C PHE A 309 21.83 28.66 1.78
N HIS A 310 23.06 29.16 1.61
CA HIS A 310 24.28 28.35 1.68
C HIS A 310 24.60 27.90 3.11
N ASP A 311 24.19 28.65 4.13
CA ASP A 311 24.38 28.30 5.54
C ASP A 311 23.14 27.63 6.15
N CYS A 312 22.34 26.97 5.33
CA CYS A 312 21.16 26.22 5.74
C CYS A 312 21.21 24.82 5.12
N TRP A 313 20.63 23.84 5.79
CA TRP A 313 20.89 22.44 5.52
C TRP A 313 19.62 21.60 5.53
N VAL A 314 19.64 20.51 4.77
CA VAL A 314 18.53 19.57 4.62
C VAL A 314 19.02 18.17 4.93
N VAL A 315 18.27 17.48 5.78
CA VAL A 315 18.44 16.06 6.10
C VAL A 315 17.26 15.33 5.47
N LEU A 316 17.52 14.37 4.58
CA LEU A 316 16.45 13.53 4.06
C LEU A 316 16.04 12.53 5.15
N THR A 317 14.75 12.16 5.19
CA THR A 317 14.23 11.14 6.09
C THR A 317 13.47 10.09 5.29
N GLU A 318 13.40 8.87 5.81
CA GLU A 318 12.54 7.85 5.21
C GLU A 318 11.07 8.15 5.50
N SER A 319 10.17 7.66 4.65
CA SER A 319 8.73 7.78 4.88
C SER A 319 8.06 6.42 4.87
N ILE A 320 7.13 6.22 5.80
CA ILE A 320 6.17 5.12 5.76
C ILE A 320 4.83 5.73 5.37
N ASN A 321 4.40 5.53 4.14
CA ASN A 321 3.12 6.00 3.66
C ASN A 321 2.02 4.99 4.06
N LEU A 322 1.23 5.34 5.06
CA LEU A 322 0.04 4.59 5.48
C LEU A 322 -1.26 5.33 5.14
N THR A 323 -1.21 6.31 4.23
CA THR A 323 -2.43 7.02 3.85
C THR A 323 -3.44 6.07 3.20
N PRO A 324 -4.74 6.32 3.38
CA PRO A 324 -5.78 5.55 2.70
C PRO A 324 -5.56 5.39 1.19
N ASN A 325 -5.21 6.48 0.52
CA ASN A 325 -4.92 6.48 -0.91
C ASN A 325 -3.77 5.53 -1.29
N PHE A 326 -2.70 5.48 -0.49
CA PHE A 326 -1.60 4.55 -0.76
C PHE A 326 -1.96 3.10 -0.39
N VAL A 327 -2.50 2.88 0.81
CA VAL A 327 -2.73 1.53 1.35
C VAL A 327 -3.82 0.78 0.59
N TYR A 328 -4.93 1.45 0.27
CA TYR A 328 -6.11 0.79 -0.31
C TYR A 328 -6.14 0.82 -1.83
N LYS A 329 -5.49 1.80 -2.47
CA LYS A 329 -5.47 1.90 -3.94
C LYS A 329 -4.36 1.09 -4.59
N ARG A 330 -3.17 1.02 -3.98
CA ARG A 330 -1.97 0.39 -4.58
C ARG A 330 -2.19 -1.04 -5.07
N ASN A 331 -3.04 -1.82 -4.40
CA ASN A 331 -3.28 -3.22 -4.77
C ASN A 331 -4.26 -3.40 -5.94
N ILE A 332 -5.09 -2.40 -6.24
CA ILE A 332 -6.19 -2.51 -7.20
C ILE A 332 -6.19 -1.43 -8.29
N GLU A 333 -5.31 -0.42 -8.22
CA GLU A 333 -5.29 0.74 -9.13
C GLU A 333 -5.15 0.39 -10.62
N LYS A 334 -4.52 -0.74 -10.94
CA LYS A 334 -4.39 -1.25 -12.31
C LYS A 334 -5.54 -2.17 -12.74
N LEU A 335 -6.35 -2.64 -11.79
CA LEU A 335 -7.47 -3.54 -12.01
C LEU A 335 -8.81 -2.80 -12.02
N LEU A 336 -8.89 -1.67 -11.30
CA LEU A 336 -10.09 -0.88 -11.08
C LEU A 336 -9.73 0.61 -11.10
N SER A 337 -10.60 1.41 -11.72
CA SER A 337 -10.49 2.88 -11.70
C SER A 337 -10.82 3.47 -10.32
N ASP A 338 -11.68 2.77 -9.55
CA ASP A 338 -12.21 3.23 -8.27
C ASP A 338 -12.12 2.14 -7.18
N ASN A 339 -12.19 2.54 -5.92
CA ASN A 339 -12.27 1.67 -4.76
C ASN A 339 -13.45 2.08 -3.85
N LEU A 340 -13.46 1.73 -2.57
CA LEU A 340 -14.54 2.11 -1.65
C LEU A 340 -14.32 3.45 -0.93
N SER A 341 -13.27 4.21 -1.28
CA SER A 341 -13.04 5.55 -0.73
C SER A 341 -14.19 6.48 -1.10
N ASP A 342 -14.48 7.43 -0.22
CA ASP A 342 -15.59 8.39 -0.36
C ASP A 342 -17.00 7.77 -0.33
N LYS A 343 -17.15 6.44 -0.23
CA LYS A 343 -18.45 5.76 -0.17
C LYS A 343 -18.89 5.45 1.25
N LYS A 344 -20.20 5.53 1.49
CA LYS A 344 -20.88 5.09 2.73
C LYS A 344 -21.35 3.64 2.58
N ILE A 345 -20.65 2.72 3.23
CA ILE A 345 -20.91 1.29 3.16
C ILE A 345 -21.53 0.82 4.47
N VAL A 346 -22.66 0.12 4.40
CA VAL A 346 -23.32 -0.45 5.59
C VAL A 346 -23.18 -1.97 5.57
N LEU A 347 -22.54 -2.53 6.59
CA LEU A 347 -22.43 -3.97 6.82
C LEU A 347 -23.32 -4.38 8.00
N ILE A 348 -24.29 -5.23 7.70
CA ILE A 348 -25.26 -5.77 8.65
C ILE A 348 -24.88 -7.22 8.97
N GLY A 349 -24.69 -7.51 10.25
CA GLY A 349 -24.13 -8.77 10.71
C GLY A 349 -22.61 -8.74 10.68
N CYS A 350 -22.00 -8.71 11.85
CA CYS A 350 -20.56 -8.79 12.11
C CYS A 350 -20.18 -10.17 12.67
N GLY A 351 -20.91 -11.22 12.26
CA GLY A 351 -20.68 -12.61 12.66
C GLY A 351 -19.57 -13.30 11.86
N ALA A 352 -19.68 -14.62 11.66
CA ALA A 352 -18.62 -15.40 11.00
C ALA A 352 -18.26 -14.88 9.60
N ILE A 353 -19.24 -14.55 8.76
CA ILE A 353 -19.02 -13.94 7.43
C ILE A 353 -18.63 -12.46 7.59
N GLY A 354 -19.46 -11.69 8.30
CA GLY A 354 -19.33 -10.24 8.46
C GLY A 354 -18.00 -9.77 9.07
N GLY A 355 -17.42 -10.55 9.98
CA GLY A 355 -16.10 -10.25 10.56
C GLY A 355 -15.01 -10.16 9.49
N TYR A 356 -14.86 -11.22 8.67
CA TYR A 356 -13.89 -11.21 7.57
C TYR A 356 -14.24 -10.17 6.51
N LEU A 357 -15.54 -10.03 6.21
CA LEU A 357 -16.03 -9.09 5.21
C LEU A 357 -15.76 -7.63 5.60
N GLY A 358 -15.98 -7.25 6.86
CA GLY A 358 -15.70 -5.90 7.35
C GLY A 358 -14.23 -5.51 7.23
N LEU A 359 -13.30 -6.43 7.57
CA LEU A 359 -11.87 -6.21 7.35
C LEU A 359 -11.52 -6.11 5.86
N ALA A 360 -12.14 -6.92 5.01
CA ALA A 360 -11.90 -6.87 3.56
C ALA A 360 -12.42 -5.56 2.93
N LEU A 361 -13.62 -5.11 3.31
CA LEU A 361 -14.19 -3.83 2.88
C LEU A 361 -13.29 -2.66 3.30
N ALA A 362 -12.80 -2.68 4.54
CA ALA A 362 -11.86 -1.67 5.02
C ALA A 362 -10.55 -1.65 4.19
N LYS A 363 -10.02 -2.83 3.83
CA LYS A 363 -8.83 -2.96 2.95
C LYS A 363 -9.08 -2.51 1.50
N LEU A 364 -10.34 -2.44 1.07
CA LEU A 364 -10.76 -1.85 -0.21
C LEU A 364 -11.05 -0.34 -0.10
N GLY A 365 -10.86 0.27 1.07
CA GLY A 365 -11.01 1.70 1.29
C GLY A 365 -12.34 2.13 1.90
N ALA A 366 -13.19 1.22 2.39
CA ALA A 366 -14.42 1.62 3.07
C ALA A 366 -14.09 2.44 4.33
N GLY A 367 -14.67 3.63 4.45
CA GLY A 367 -14.34 4.60 5.51
C GLY A 367 -13.14 5.49 5.22
N ALA A 368 -12.53 5.40 4.03
CA ALA A 368 -11.49 6.33 3.58
C ALA A 368 -12.11 7.57 2.91
N GLY A 369 -11.32 8.64 2.80
CA GLY A 369 -11.78 9.92 2.24
C GLY A 369 -12.93 10.49 3.06
N ASN A 370 -14.00 10.88 2.38
CA ASN A 370 -15.26 11.34 2.99
C ASN A 370 -16.25 10.19 3.26
N GLY A 371 -15.83 8.94 3.02
CA GLY A 371 -16.66 7.76 3.16
C GLY A 371 -16.85 7.34 4.63
N GLU A 372 -17.64 6.30 4.83
CA GLU A 372 -17.90 5.74 6.16
C GLU A 372 -18.20 4.24 6.06
N LEU A 373 -17.59 3.44 6.94
CA LEU A 373 -17.97 2.04 7.12
C LEU A 373 -18.84 1.91 8.37
N ILE A 374 -20.11 1.57 8.20
CA ILE A 374 -21.06 1.35 9.28
C ILE A 374 -21.19 -0.15 9.55
N LEU A 375 -20.98 -0.56 10.79
CA LEU A 375 -21.06 -1.93 11.26
C LEU A 375 -22.26 -2.10 12.19
N ILE A 376 -23.19 -3.01 11.87
CA ILE A 376 -24.40 -3.23 12.67
C ILE A 376 -24.45 -4.70 13.12
N ASP A 377 -24.39 -4.94 14.42
CA ASP A 377 -24.58 -6.26 15.03
C ASP A 377 -24.90 -6.10 16.52
N GLU A 378 -25.94 -6.78 16.99
CA GLU A 378 -26.42 -6.75 18.38
C GLU A 378 -25.75 -7.78 19.29
N ASP A 379 -25.06 -8.77 18.73
CA ASP A 379 -24.55 -9.91 19.49
C ASP A 379 -23.13 -9.63 20.01
N ILE A 380 -22.74 -10.40 21.03
CA ILE A 380 -21.42 -10.34 21.65
C ILE A 380 -20.55 -11.52 21.18
N ILE A 381 -19.22 -11.35 21.19
CA ILE A 381 -18.30 -12.46 20.94
C ILE A 381 -18.36 -13.44 22.11
N LYS A 382 -18.70 -14.70 21.82
CA LYS A 382 -18.71 -15.83 22.76
C LYS A 382 -17.55 -16.78 22.47
N ALA A 383 -17.22 -17.64 23.44
CA ALA A 383 -16.14 -18.62 23.29
C ALA A 383 -16.33 -19.53 22.06
N GLU A 384 -17.58 -19.94 21.79
CA GLU A 384 -17.97 -20.76 20.63
C GLU A 384 -17.78 -20.06 19.28
N ASN A 385 -17.58 -18.74 19.24
CA ASN A 385 -17.34 -18.00 18.00
C ASN A 385 -15.87 -18.00 17.60
N ILE A 386 -14.94 -18.12 18.56
CA ILE A 386 -13.49 -17.92 18.36
C ILE A 386 -12.94 -18.80 17.23
N GLY A 387 -13.43 -20.03 17.08
CA GLY A 387 -12.92 -20.96 16.07
C GLY A 387 -13.26 -20.62 14.62
N ARG A 388 -14.21 -19.70 14.37
CA ARG A 388 -14.64 -19.32 13.01
C ARG A 388 -14.81 -17.82 12.79
N HIS A 389 -14.59 -17.03 13.82
CA HIS A 389 -14.72 -15.58 13.79
C HIS A 389 -13.33 -14.95 13.63
N VAL A 390 -13.22 -13.86 12.86
CA VAL A 390 -11.93 -13.19 12.67
C VAL A 390 -11.39 -12.55 13.95
N LEU A 391 -12.29 -12.15 14.85
CA LEU A 391 -11.95 -11.61 16.17
C LEU A 391 -11.55 -12.72 17.13
N GLY A 392 -10.37 -12.57 17.73
CA GLY A 392 -9.80 -13.55 18.66
C GLY A 392 -10.30 -13.42 20.11
N LYS A 393 -9.70 -14.23 20.99
CA LYS A 393 -10.08 -14.37 22.41
C LYS A 393 -10.15 -13.05 23.21
N PHE A 394 -9.41 -12.02 22.81
CA PHE A 394 -9.36 -10.74 23.51
C PHE A 394 -10.68 -9.96 23.47
N TYR A 395 -11.57 -10.29 22.53
CA TYR A 395 -12.85 -9.61 22.34
C TYR A 395 -14.04 -10.34 22.98
N VAL A 396 -13.81 -11.47 23.66
CA VAL A 396 -14.88 -12.23 24.32
C VAL A 396 -15.64 -11.35 25.32
N ARG A 397 -16.98 -11.41 25.28
CA ARG A 397 -17.94 -10.58 26.04
C ARG A 397 -18.08 -9.13 25.57
N HIS A 398 -17.47 -8.76 24.45
CA HIS A 398 -17.70 -7.46 23.81
C HIS A 398 -18.59 -7.62 22.57
N TYR A 399 -19.35 -6.56 22.23
CA TYR A 399 -20.15 -6.53 21.02
C TYR A 399 -19.30 -6.75 19.76
N LYS A 400 -19.83 -7.54 18.84
CA LYS A 400 -19.14 -7.92 17.59
C LYS A 400 -18.85 -6.70 16.72
N SER A 401 -19.84 -5.83 16.53
CA SER A 401 -19.73 -4.61 15.72
C SER A 401 -18.66 -3.65 16.26
N THR A 402 -18.70 -3.36 17.56
CA THR A 402 -17.74 -2.49 18.24
C THR A 402 -16.33 -3.09 18.26
N SER A 403 -16.20 -4.40 18.51
CA SER A 403 -14.89 -5.07 18.49
C SER A 403 -14.27 -5.09 17.09
N LEU A 404 -15.07 -5.31 16.05
CA LEU A 404 -14.61 -5.29 14.65
C LEU A 404 -14.15 -3.89 14.23
N LYS A 405 -14.86 -2.84 14.68
CA LYS A 405 -14.40 -1.46 14.51
C LYS A 405 -13.01 -1.25 15.09
N PHE A 406 -12.78 -1.67 16.34
CA PHE A 406 -11.46 -1.52 16.98
C PHE A 406 -10.38 -2.30 16.24
N GLU A 407 -10.67 -3.53 15.81
CA GLU A 407 -9.73 -4.34 15.04
C GLU A 407 -9.37 -3.69 13.70
N ILE A 408 -10.35 -3.17 12.96
CA ILE A 408 -10.13 -2.43 11.71
C ILE A 408 -9.23 -1.21 11.96
N GLN A 409 -9.55 -0.40 12.98
CA GLN A 409 -8.81 0.82 13.29
C GLN A 409 -7.40 0.55 13.85
N ALA A 410 -7.17 -0.63 14.44
CA ALA A 410 -5.86 -1.07 14.90
C ALA A 410 -4.97 -1.53 13.73
N GLN A 411 -5.55 -2.18 12.72
CA GLN A 411 -4.80 -2.68 11.56
C GLN A 411 -4.56 -1.60 10.49
N LEU A 412 -5.48 -0.65 10.36
CA LEU A 412 -5.57 0.24 9.22
C LEU A 412 -5.65 1.71 9.65
N SER A 413 -4.93 2.57 8.93
CA SER A 413 -4.83 3.97 9.30
C SER A 413 -6.17 4.69 9.15
N ALA A 414 -6.62 5.23 10.29
CA ALA A 414 -7.74 6.13 10.54
C ALA A 414 -8.84 6.17 9.46
N LEU A 415 -9.50 5.03 9.28
CA LEU A 415 -10.78 4.92 8.61
C LEU A 415 -11.91 5.46 9.51
N LYS A 416 -12.90 6.13 8.90
CA LYS A 416 -14.16 6.47 9.57
C LYS A 416 -15.03 5.22 9.66
N VAL A 417 -14.96 4.56 10.81
CA VAL A 417 -15.75 3.36 11.12
C VAL A 417 -16.69 3.62 12.30
N THR A 418 -17.98 3.38 12.09
CA THR A 418 -19.03 3.55 13.10
C THR A 418 -19.67 2.20 13.38
N SER A 419 -19.92 1.88 14.65
CA SER A 419 -20.57 0.64 15.05
C SER A 419 -21.89 0.92 15.76
N TYR A 420 -22.87 0.03 15.56
CA TYR A 420 -24.15 0.03 16.24
C TYR A 420 -24.42 -1.37 16.83
N GLU A 421 -24.69 -1.38 18.13
CA GLU A 421 -24.93 -2.57 18.96
C GLU A 421 -26.43 -2.90 18.99
N GLU A 422 -27.05 -2.93 17.80
CA GLU A 422 -28.50 -2.91 17.64
C GLU A 422 -28.95 -3.91 16.57
N ASN A 423 -30.19 -4.41 16.72
CA ASN A 423 -30.82 -5.22 15.69
C ASN A 423 -31.20 -4.34 14.49
N ILE A 424 -30.84 -4.75 13.27
CA ILE A 424 -31.25 -4.02 12.06
C ILE A 424 -32.77 -3.96 11.89
N ILE A 425 -33.52 -4.90 12.45
CA ILE A 425 -34.98 -4.93 12.36
C ILE A 425 -35.64 -3.79 13.17
N ASN A 426 -34.90 -3.18 14.10
CA ASN A 426 -35.36 -2.00 14.80
C ASN A 426 -35.57 -0.85 13.80
N ALA A 427 -36.80 -0.33 13.70
CA ALA A 427 -37.18 0.63 12.66
C ALA A 427 -36.31 1.90 12.63
N LYS A 428 -35.75 2.31 13.77
CA LYS A 428 -34.83 3.46 13.86
C LYS A 428 -33.55 3.26 13.03
N MET A 429 -33.14 2.01 12.81
CA MET A 429 -31.92 1.64 12.11
C MET A 429 -32.03 1.81 10.59
N TYR A 430 -33.25 1.73 10.03
CA TYR A 430 -33.45 1.87 8.58
C TYR A 430 -33.01 3.24 8.05
N LYS A 431 -33.06 4.29 8.88
CA LYS A 431 -32.55 5.61 8.52
C LYS A 431 -31.06 5.61 8.16
N LEU A 432 -30.27 4.70 8.74
CA LEU A 432 -28.84 4.57 8.41
C LEU A 432 -28.61 4.07 6.99
N LEU A 433 -29.61 3.39 6.41
CA LEU A 433 -29.57 2.80 5.08
C LEU A 433 -29.93 3.80 3.97
N GLU A 434 -30.62 4.90 4.29
CA GLU A 434 -31.14 5.87 3.32
C GLU A 434 -30.02 6.56 2.52
N ASP A 435 -28.94 6.96 3.20
CA ASP A 435 -27.81 7.65 2.55
C ASP A 435 -26.65 6.70 2.16
N ALA A 436 -26.84 5.39 2.22
CA ALA A 436 -25.77 4.44 1.90
C ALA A 436 -25.48 4.40 0.40
N ASP A 437 -24.25 4.10 -0.01
CA ASP A 437 -23.93 3.77 -1.41
C ASP A 437 -24.12 2.28 -1.69
N LEU A 438 -23.87 1.44 -0.68
CA LEU A 438 -24.04 0.00 -0.75
C LEU A 438 -24.38 -0.57 0.63
N ILE A 439 -25.35 -1.48 0.65
CA ILE A 439 -25.75 -2.22 1.85
C ILE A 439 -25.37 -3.68 1.67
N ILE A 440 -24.81 -4.30 2.71
CA ILE A 440 -24.40 -5.69 2.69
C ILE A 440 -24.97 -6.41 3.92
N ASP A 441 -25.81 -7.40 3.68
CA ASP A 441 -26.34 -8.31 4.70
C ASP A 441 -25.53 -9.61 4.74
N ALA A 442 -24.84 -9.81 5.86
CA ALA A 442 -24.09 -11.00 6.21
C ALA A 442 -24.65 -11.66 7.49
N THR A 443 -25.93 -11.44 7.80
CA THR A 443 -26.61 -12.09 8.92
C THR A 443 -26.86 -13.56 8.65
N ALA A 444 -26.89 -14.38 9.71
CA ALA A 444 -27.11 -15.81 9.59
C ALA A 444 -28.60 -16.21 9.52
N LYS A 445 -29.52 -15.28 9.81
CA LYS A 445 -30.96 -15.56 9.94
C LYS A 445 -31.69 -15.15 8.67
N ALA A 446 -32.25 -16.13 7.96
CA ALA A 446 -32.96 -15.89 6.71
C ALA A 446 -34.16 -14.93 6.88
N GLU A 447 -34.80 -14.93 8.05
CA GLU A 447 -35.91 -14.06 8.40
C GLU A 447 -35.48 -12.59 8.47
N VAL A 448 -34.26 -12.33 8.98
CA VAL A 448 -33.69 -10.98 9.03
C VAL A 448 -33.42 -10.49 7.61
N SER A 449 -32.79 -11.31 6.76
CA SER A 449 -32.57 -11.00 5.34
C SER A 449 -33.86 -10.74 4.57
N GLN A 450 -34.89 -11.56 4.80
CA GLN A 450 -36.20 -11.42 4.15
C GLN A 450 -36.90 -10.14 4.61
N ARG A 451 -36.89 -9.86 5.91
CA ARG A 451 -37.48 -8.63 6.45
C ARG A 451 -36.75 -7.38 5.94
N LEU A 452 -35.42 -7.41 5.88
CA LEU A 452 -34.64 -6.33 5.27
C LEU A 452 -35.01 -6.15 3.80
N ASN A 453 -35.16 -7.23 3.04
CA ASN A 453 -35.61 -7.18 1.65
C ASN A 453 -37.03 -6.60 1.51
N GLU A 454 -37.97 -6.94 2.39
CA GLU A 454 -39.31 -6.33 2.40
C GLU A 454 -39.24 -4.82 2.65
N VAL A 455 -38.52 -4.41 3.70
CA VAL A 455 -38.35 -2.99 4.03
C VAL A 455 -37.70 -2.25 2.87
N TYR A 456 -36.66 -2.83 2.28
CA TYR A 456 -35.98 -2.30 1.11
C TYR A 456 -36.97 -1.98 -0.01
N PHE A 457 -37.81 -2.91 -0.47
CA PHE A 457 -38.77 -2.65 -1.56
C PHE A 457 -39.97 -1.77 -1.15
N ASN A 458 -40.39 -1.79 0.12
CA ASN A 458 -41.56 -1.05 0.59
C ASN A 458 -41.29 0.44 0.86
N THR A 459 -40.03 0.87 0.93
CA THR A 459 -39.66 2.29 1.07
C THR A 459 -39.05 2.85 -0.20
N SER A 460 -39.32 4.12 -0.51
CA SER A 460 -38.57 4.87 -1.53
C SER A 460 -37.29 5.50 -0.99
N ALA A 461 -37.11 5.58 0.33
CA ALA A 461 -36.00 6.30 0.95
C ALA A 461 -34.66 5.58 0.81
N ILE A 462 -34.66 4.25 0.68
CA ILE A 462 -33.44 3.45 0.48
C ILE A 462 -33.30 3.15 -1.02
N THR A 463 -32.31 3.74 -1.67
CA THR A 463 -32.10 3.57 -3.13
C THR A 463 -30.90 2.70 -3.49
N SER A 464 -29.99 2.50 -2.54
CA SER A 464 -28.73 1.77 -2.72
C SER A 464 -28.97 0.30 -3.05
N PRO A 465 -28.09 -0.36 -3.82
CA PRO A 465 -28.13 -1.81 -3.97
C PRO A 465 -27.85 -2.53 -2.64
N VAL A 466 -28.33 -3.79 -2.56
CA VAL A 466 -28.14 -4.67 -1.40
C VAL A 466 -27.48 -5.97 -1.83
N ILE A 467 -26.40 -6.36 -1.16
CA ILE A 467 -25.80 -7.69 -1.29
C ILE A 467 -26.23 -8.54 -0.09
N PHE A 468 -26.87 -9.67 -0.35
CA PHE A 468 -27.14 -10.69 0.66
C PHE A 468 -26.11 -11.81 0.54
N SER A 469 -25.49 -12.25 1.64
CA SER A 469 -24.49 -13.32 1.62
C SER A 469 -24.69 -14.32 2.75
N TRP A 470 -24.71 -15.62 2.44
CA TRP A 470 -24.96 -16.68 3.42
C TRP A 470 -24.21 -17.98 3.09
N ILE A 471 -24.10 -18.84 4.10
CA ILE A 471 -23.55 -20.20 4.00
C ILE A 471 -24.73 -21.18 3.86
N ARG A 472 -24.54 -22.24 3.06
CA ARG A 472 -25.48 -23.35 2.92
C ARG A 472 -24.87 -24.64 3.48
N GLY A 473 -25.73 -25.49 4.03
CA GLY A 473 -25.34 -26.75 4.64
C GLY A 473 -24.40 -26.56 5.84
N ASN A 474 -23.48 -27.50 6.04
CA ASN A 474 -22.33 -27.41 6.93
C ASN A 474 -21.13 -26.68 6.28
N GLY A 475 -21.37 -25.88 5.23
CA GLY A 475 -20.35 -25.14 4.50
C GLY A 475 -20.03 -25.71 3.12
N GLU A 476 -20.83 -26.64 2.59
CA GLU A 476 -20.66 -27.28 1.28
C GLU A 476 -20.65 -26.25 0.15
N CYS A 477 -21.42 -25.16 0.30
CA CYS A 477 -21.34 -24.00 -0.57
C CYS A 477 -21.73 -22.71 0.16
N VAL A 478 -21.41 -21.60 -0.50
CA VAL A 478 -21.80 -20.25 -0.09
C VAL A 478 -22.53 -19.58 -1.25
N GLN A 479 -23.43 -18.66 -0.93
CA GLN A 479 -24.23 -17.98 -1.93
C GLN A 479 -24.30 -16.50 -1.63
N SER A 480 -24.31 -15.69 -2.69
CA SER A 480 -24.54 -14.25 -2.58
C SER A 480 -25.54 -13.79 -3.65
N LEU A 481 -26.39 -12.83 -3.29
CA LEU A 481 -27.39 -12.24 -4.16
C LEU A 481 -27.23 -10.71 -4.16
N PHE A 482 -27.02 -10.13 -5.34
CA PHE A 482 -27.03 -8.69 -5.56
C PHE A 482 -28.43 -8.24 -6.01
N VAL A 483 -29.03 -7.30 -5.27
CA VAL A 483 -30.37 -6.78 -5.52
C VAL A 483 -30.30 -5.27 -5.74
N ASP A 484 -30.90 -4.80 -6.83
CA ASP A 484 -31.03 -3.39 -7.16
C ASP A 484 -32.44 -3.13 -7.67
N LYS A 485 -33.12 -2.11 -7.13
CA LYS A 485 -34.47 -1.71 -7.54
C LYS A 485 -34.55 -1.26 -8.99
N GLN A 486 -33.45 -0.78 -9.56
CA GLN A 486 -33.42 -0.28 -10.93
C GLN A 486 -33.40 -1.42 -11.97
N VAL A 487 -33.10 -2.65 -11.54
CA VAL A 487 -33.01 -3.80 -12.42
C VAL A 487 -34.07 -4.84 -12.05
N LYS A 488 -34.81 -5.32 -13.05
CA LYS A 488 -35.80 -6.38 -12.87
C LYS A 488 -35.12 -7.73 -12.66
N SER A 489 -34.72 -8.04 -11.43
CA SER A 489 -34.10 -9.32 -11.04
C SER A 489 -34.75 -9.93 -9.79
N ALA A 490 -34.47 -11.21 -9.57
CA ALA A 490 -34.90 -11.94 -8.38
C ALA A 490 -34.37 -11.26 -7.10
N CYS A 491 -35.24 -11.15 -6.09
CA CYS A 491 -34.88 -10.64 -4.78
C CYS A 491 -34.77 -11.76 -3.74
N ARG A 492 -34.44 -11.43 -2.49
CA ARG A 492 -34.28 -12.45 -1.42
C ARG A 492 -35.53 -13.33 -1.23
N CYS A 493 -36.73 -12.75 -1.35
CA CYS A 493 -38.02 -13.44 -1.25
C CYS A 493 -38.40 -14.26 -2.51
N CYS A 494 -37.74 -14.02 -3.66
CA CYS A 494 -37.84 -14.89 -4.83
C CYS A 494 -37.14 -16.23 -4.58
N LEU A 495 -36.04 -16.24 -3.83
CA LEU A 495 -35.30 -17.47 -3.54
C LEU A 495 -36.05 -18.34 -2.51
N ASN A 496 -36.45 -17.72 -1.40
CA ASN A 496 -37.11 -18.40 -0.30
C ASN A 496 -38.21 -17.49 0.29
N LYS A 497 -39.42 -18.03 0.50
CA LYS A 497 -40.53 -17.37 1.17
C LYS A 497 -40.55 -17.78 2.65
N SER A 498 -40.72 -16.83 3.57
CA SER A 498 -40.76 -17.12 5.01
C SER A 498 -41.73 -18.25 5.34
N GLY A 499 -41.29 -19.22 6.14
CA GLY A 499 -42.09 -20.39 6.51
C GLY A 499 -42.18 -21.49 5.44
N HIS A 500 -41.51 -21.35 4.30
CA HIS A 500 -41.44 -22.37 3.25
C HIS A 500 -39.98 -22.81 2.99
N PRO A 501 -39.76 -24.00 2.38
CA PRO A 501 -38.46 -24.37 1.85
C PRO A 501 -37.98 -23.41 0.75
N ILE A 502 -36.67 -23.41 0.49
CA ILE A 502 -36.13 -22.76 -0.70
C ILE A 502 -36.74 -23.40 -1.96
N ARG A 503 -37.01 -22.61 -3.00
CA ARG A 503 -37.57 -23.16 -4.24
C ARG A 503 -36.48 -23.92 -5.00
N ASP A 504 -36.83 -25.06 -5.59
CA ASP A 504 -35.91 -26.01 -6.22
C ASP A 504 -34.93 -25.36 -7.21
N GLN A 505 -35.41 -24.44 -8.04
CA GLN A 505 -34.58 -23.73 -9.04
C GLN A 505 -33.51 -22.81 -8.45
N TYR A 506 -33.55 -22.52 -7.15
CA TYR A 506 -32.55 -21.76 -6.41
C TYR A 506 -31.82 -22.61 -5.38
N ASP A 507 -32.19 -23.89 -5.25
CA ASP A 507 -31.59 -24.77 -4.27
C ASP A 507 -30.22 -25.27 -4.74
N ALA A 508 -29.16 -24.73 -4.14
CA ALA A 508 -27.80 -25.19 -4.40
C ALA A 508 -27.50 -26.58 -3.83
N LEU A 509 -28.28 -27.09 -2.87
CA LEU A 509 -28.05 -28.36 -2.18
C LEU A 509 -29.36 -29.16 -2.07
N PRO A 510 -30.01 -29.53 -3.19
CA PRO A 510 -31.30 -30.20 -3.16
C PRO A 510 -31.18 -31.57 -2.47
N GLY A 511 -32.06 -31.80 -1.50
CA GLY A 511 -32.09 -33.05 -0.72
C GLY A 511 -30.92 -33.23 0.25
N PHE A 512 -30.07 -32.23 0.44
CA PHE A 512 -28.99 -32.29 1.42
C PHE A 512 -29.48 -31.94 2.82
N GLU A 513 -29.24 -32.83 3.77
CA GLU A 513 -29.56 -32.60 5.19
C GLU A 513 -28.30 -32.21 5.95
N PRO A 514 -28.21 -30.97 6.47
CA PRO A 514 -27.07 -30.56 7.26
C PRO A 514 -27.06 -31.27 8.61
N VAL A 515 -25.86 -31.60 9.09
CA VAL A 515 -25.65 -31.96 10.49
C VAL A 515 -26.01 -30.76 11.36
N VAL A 516 -26.78 -31.01 12.43
CA VAL A 516 -27.15 -30.01 13.44
C VAL A 516 -26.60 -30.46 14.78
N ASN A 517 -25.87 -29.59 15.45
CA ASN A 517 -25.40 -29.83 16.81
C ASN A 517 -26.32 -29.16 17.82
N PHE A 518 -26.57 -29.85 18.93
CA PHE A 518 -27.39 -29.36 20.03
C PHE A 518 -26.50 -28.99 21.22
N SER A 519 -26.76 -27.83 21.81
CA SER A 519 -26.15 -27.37 23.07
C SER A 519 -27.26 -26.90 24.00
N ALA A 520 -27.64 -27.72 24.98
CA ALA A 520 -28.66 -27.49 26.02
C ALA A 520 -29.97 -26.78 25.57
N CYS A 521 -29.91 -25.48 25.27
CA CYS A 521 -31.04 -24.62 24.87
C CYS A 521 -30.88 -23.95 23.47
N SER A 522 -29.89 -24.36 22.67
CA SER A 522 -29.65 -23.81 21.33
C SER A 522 -29.12 -24.89 20.37
N ASP A 523 -29.51 -24.81 19.12
CA ASP A 523 -28.95 -25.58 18.01
C ASP A 523 -28.06 -24.69 17.13
N TYR A 524 -27.09 -25.31 16.47
CA TYR A 524 -26.31 -24.65 15.43
C TYR A 524 -25.86 -25.63 14.35
N THR A 525 -25.75 -25.13 13.13
CA THR A 525 -25.14 -25.87 12.02
C THR A 525 -23.62 -25.68 12.08
N PRO A 526 -22.83 -26.70 12.40
CA PRO A 526 -21.37 -26.59 12.37
C PRO A 526 -20.91 -26.35 10.93
N PHE A 527 -19.94 -25.46 10.76
CA PHE A 527 -19.23 -25.26 9.50
C PHE A 527 -17.79 -24.82 9.76
N SER A 528 -16.92 -25.10 8.80
CA SER A 528 -15.51 -24.68 8.85
C SER A 528 -15.37 -23.18 8.64
N VAL A 529 -14.31 -22.58 9.20
CA VAL A 529 -13.91 -21.19 8.95
C VAL A 529 -13.74 -20.88 7.45
N SER A 530 -13.38 -21.88 6.63
CA SER A 530 -13.26 -21.75 5.18
C SER A 530 -14.59 -21.33 4.51
N ALA A 531 -15.73 -21.78 5.02
CA ALA A 531 -17.04 -21.36 4.50
C ALA A 531 -17.28 -19.86 4.74
N SER A 532 -16.86 -19.35 5.91
CA SER A 532 -17.00 -17.93 6.25
C SER A 532 -16.13 -17.04 5.34
N GLN A 533 -14.88 -17.46 5.14
CA GLN A 533 -13.95 -16.77 4.24
C GLN A 533 -14.41 -16.84 2.79
N SER A 534 -14.92 -17.99 2.34
CA SER A 534 -15.46 -18.19 1.00
C SER A 534 -16.66 -17.27 0.73
N ALA A 535 -17.60 -17.16 1.69
CA ALA A 535 -18.73 -16.25 1.59
C ALA A 535 -18.29 -14.78 1.57
N SER A 536 -17.34 -14.41 2.45
CA SER A 536 -16.76 -13.07 2.45
C SER A 536 -16.09 -12.75 1.11
N ALA A 537 -15.32 -13.67 0.54
CA ALA A 537 -14.66 -13.47 -0.75
C ALA A 537 -15.68 -13.32 -1.89
N LEU A 538 -16.72 -14.15 -1.91
CA LEU A 538 -17.79 -14.06 -2.93
C LEU A 538 -18.55 -12.72 -2.86
N ALA A 539 -18.82 -12.23 -1.64
CA ALA A 539 -19.43 -10.91 -1.45
C ALA A 539 -18.50 -9.78 -1.92
N ILE A 540 -17.20 -9.88 -1.66
CA ILE A 540 -16.20 -8.93 -2.18
C ILE A 540 -16.16 -8.95 -3.71
N ASP A 541 -16.22 -10.10 -4.36
CA ASP A 541 -16.25 -10.16 -5.82
C ASP A 541 -17.45 -9.39 -6.39
N LEU A 542 -18.62 -9.50 -5.76
CA LEU A 542 -19.79 -8.68 -6.12
C LEU A 542 -19.58 -7.17 -5.87
N VAL A 543 -18.87 -6.79 -4.81
CA VAL A 543 -18.49 -5.40 -4.55
C VAL A 543 -17.57 -4.87 -5.65
N LEU A 544 -16.56 -5.65 -6.05
CA LEU A 544 -15.62 -5.26 -7.11
C LEU A 544 -16.33 -5.13 -8.47
N ASP A 545 -17.26 -6.02 -8.77
CA ASP A 545 -18.06 -5.98 -9.98
C ASP A 545 -19.07 -4.82 -9.98
N TRP A 546 -19.62 -4.47 -8.81
CA TRP A 546 -20.40 -3.25 -8.63
C TRP A 546 -19.58 -1.98 -8.89
N LEU A 547 -18.33 -1.92 -8.39
CA LEU A 547 -17.41 -0.81 -8.68
C LEU A 547 -17.07 -0.68 -10.18
N ARG A 548 -17.12 -1.78 -10.93
CA ARG A 548 -16.96 -1.80 -12.40
C ARG A 548 -18.22 -1.40 -13.16
N GLY A 549 -19.39 -1.48 -12.52
CA GLY A 549 -20.69 -1.40 -13.19
C GLY A 549 -21.13 -2.69 -13.89
N GLU A 550 -20.49 -3.83 -13.61
CA GLU A 550 -20.70 -5.13 -14.27
C GLU A 550 -21.15 -6.22 -13.28
N VAL A 551 -22.30 -6.04 -12.63
CA VAL A 551 -22.73 -6.89 -11.49
C VAL A 551 -23.24 -8.30 -11.84
N GLY A 552 -23.48 -8.61 -13.11
CA GLY A 552 -23.96 -9.92 -13.55
C GLY A 552 -22.84 -10.99 -13.48
N PRO A 553 -23.13 -12.25 -13.10
CA PRO A 553 -24.40 -12.76 -12.61
C PRO A 553 -24.72 -12.30 -11.17
N ARG A 554 -25.96 -11.90 -10.89
CA ARG A 554 -26.38 -11.36 -9.59
C ARG A 554 -26.60 -12.40 -8.51
N TYR A 555 -26.97 -13.63 -8.86
CA TYR A 555 -27.04 -14.74 -7.92
C TYR A 555 -25.87 -15.68 -8.15
N ARG A 556 -24.95 -15.74 -7.18
CA ARG A 556 -23.71 -16.50 -7.30
C ARG A 556 -23.65 -17.60 -6.26
N THR A 557 -23.12 -18.75 -6.66
CA THR A 557 -22.87 -19.89 -5.77
C THR A 557 -21.42 -20.33 -5.91
N ARG A 558 -20.73 -20.53 -4.79
CA ARG A 558 -19.37 -21.08 -4.73
C ARG A 558 -19.37 -22.32 -3.85
N TYR A 559 -19.11 -23.47 -4.48
CA TYR A 559 -19.02 -24.77 -3.82
C TYR A 559 -17.62 -25.00 -3.25
N THR A 560 -17.52 -25.86 -2.24
CA THR A 560 -16.24 -26.41 -1.79
C THR A 560 -15.64 -27.34 -2.84
N GLU A 561 -14.30 -27.46 -2.84
CA GLU A 561 -13.56 -28.30 -3.79
C GLU A 561 -14.00 -29.77 -3.77
N ARG A 562 -14.45 -30.28 -2.61
CA ARG A 562 -14.88 -31.68 -2.45
C ARG A 562 -16.37 -31.90 -2.73
N TRP A 563 -17.13 -30.87 -3.10
CA TRP A 563 -18.55 -31.05 -3.40
C TRP A 563 -18.75 -31.82 -4.71
N THR A 564 -19.34 -33.00 -4.60
CA THR A 564 -19.64 -33.92 -5.72
C THR A 564 -21.12 -34.00 -6.09
N GLY A 565 -22.00 -33.33 -5.34
CA GLY A 565 -23.43 -33.27 -5.65
C GLY A 565 -23.76 -32.33 -6.82
N SER A 566 -25.06 -32.15 -7.09
CA SER A 566 -25.52 -31.22 -8.12
C SER A 566 -25.05 -29.80 -7.86
N ARG A 567 -24.82 -29.04 -8.94
CA ARG A 567 -24.37 -27.65 -8.88
C ARG A 567 -25.35 -26.76 -9.61
N ILE A 568 -25.74 -25.67 -8.96
CA ILE A 568 -26.44 -24.57 -9.62
C ILE A 568 -25.39 -23.58 -10.19
N GLU A 569 -25.61 -23.14 -11.42
CA GLU A 569 -24.76 -22.11 -12.03
C GLU A 569 -25.13 -20.72 -11.50
N SER A 570 -24.13 -19.82 -11.50
CA SER A 570 -24.37 -18.42 -11.16
C SER A 570 -25.12 -17.76 -12.33
N ALA A 571 -26.24 -17.11 -12.06
CA ALA A 571 -27.10 -16.54 -13.10
C ALA A 571 -27.87 -15.30 -12.63
N ASP A 572 -28.37 -14.52 -13.60
CA ASP A 572 -29.33 -13.44 -13.39
C ASP A 572 -30.75 -13.99 -13.51
N TYR A 573 -31.41 -14.21 -12.38
CA TYR A 573 -32.78 -14.69 -12.35
C TYR A 573 -33.77 -13.53 -12.43
N LEU A 574 -34.89 -13.72 -13.13
CA LEU A 574 -36.02 -12.80 -13.10
C LEU A 574 -36.81 -12.92 -11.79
N PRO A 575 -37.60 -11.90 -11.41
CA PRO A 575 -38.55 -12.00 -10.31
C PRO A 575 -39.45 -13.24 -10.43
N HIS A 576 -39.59 -14.00 -9.33
CA HIS A 576 -40.50 -15.14 -9.27
C HIS A 576 -41.94 -14.67 -9.41
N GLN A 577 -42.80 -15.47 -10.05
CA GLN A 577 -44.21 -15.17 -10.34
C GLN A 577 -45.12 -14.95 -9.11
N ASP A 578 -44.62 -15.29 -7.92
CA ASP A 578 -45.39 -15.29 -6.65
C ASP A 578 -44.67 -14.46 -5.58
N CYS A 579 -43.71 -13.62 -5.97
CA CYS A 579 -42.95 -12.83 -5.02
C CYS A 579 -43.77 -11.63 -4.55
N HIS A 580 -44.19 -11.66 -3.28
CA HIS A 580 -44.98 -10.59 -2.65
C HIS A 580 -44.22 -9.27 -2.44
N VAL A 581 -42.97 -9.18 -2.87
CA VAL A 581 -42.09 -8.02 -2.61
C VAL A 581 -41.70 -7.32 -3.91
N CYS A 582 -40.96 -7.98 -4.81
CA CYS A 582 -40.43 -7.33 -6.01
C CYS A 582 -41.34 -7.43 -7.24
N GLN A 583 -42.48 -8.12 -7.17
CA GLN A 583 -43.48 -8.09 -8.24
C GLN A 583 -44.48 -6.95 -8.11
N ILE A 584 -44.58 -6.30 -6.95
CA ILE A 584 -45.53 -5.21 -6.78
C ILE A 584 -44.93 -3.94 -7.38
N ARG A 585 -45.36 -3.63 -8.61
CA ARG A 585 -45.64 -2.30 -9.20
C ARG A 585 -46.07 -2.47 -10.66
N GLU A 586 -47.38 -2.63 -10.87
CA GLU A 586 -48.04 -1.98 -12.02
C GLU A 586 -48.20 -0.49 -11.71
#